data_AF-A0A0M8PAZ1-F1
#
_entry.id   AF-A0A0M8PAZ1-F1
#
_cell.length_a   1.000
_cell.length_b   1.000
_cell.length_c   1.000
_cell.angle_alpha   90.00
_cell.angle_beta   90.00
_cell.angle_gamma   90.00
#
_symmetry.space_group_name_H-M   'P 1'
#
loop_
_entity.id
_entity.type
_entity.pdbx_description
1 polymer ?
#
loop_
_entity_poly.entity_id
_entity_poly.type
_entity_poly.pdbx_seq_one_letter_code
_entity_poly.pdbx_strand_id
1 'polypeptide(L)'
;MSDDSDSPDVECFRALPDDTFEAIGSEASAIRRVIKEQQKLPIEVIKYLHFTDVPPPIAETFSLRSARHMLNYDTRSMIVKLLTGTHEIASQRLYLAVQLAVINMGLDDSIESVGSKRVRGVSSSKEADKSCTHMQPVPGRDAKWPTVVVEVGVSESYQKLKADAEWWLANSKGDVKLVIIVSVNRKTPNIKFETIFLDTVVSSLRHQRHQAPLHPNYTAVYYDIPPTTTWPTDHHQPTSSFDNRV
;
A
#
# COMPACT_ATOMS: atom_id res chain seq x y z
N MET A 1 -10.81 14.97 26.52
CA MET A 1 -11.15 15.03 25.08
C MET A 1 -9.83 14.90 24.36
N SER A 2 -9.54 13.70 23.86
CA SER A 2 -8.34 13.47 23.05
C SER A 2 -8.48 14.26 21.76
N ASP A 3 -7.43 14.99 21.42
CA ASP A 3 -7.34 15.75 20.19
C ASP A 3 -7.21 14.75 19.03
N ASP A 4 -8.33 14.40 18.38
CA ASP A 4 -8.38 13.51 17.21
C ASP A 4 -7.69 14.12 15.97
N SER A 5 -7.12 15.32 16.10
CA SER A 5 -6.40 16.05 15.06
C SER A 5 -5.29 15.24 14.40
N ASP A 6 -4.61 14.34 15.13
CA ASP A 6 -3.35 13.73 14.69
C ASP A 6 -3.44 12.21 14.44
N SER A 7 -4.66 11.69 14.22
CA SER A 7 -4.84 10.28 13.89
C SER A 7 -4.28 9.94 12.50
N PRO A 8 -3.45 8.88 12.35
CA PRO A 8 -3.00 8.38 11.04
C PRO A 8 -4.15 8.05 10.10
N ASP A 9 -5.33 7.70 10.64
CA ASP A 9 -6.55 7.49 9.86
C ASP A 9 -7.03 8.76 9.14
N VAL A 10 -6.86 9.93 9.77
CA VAL A 10 -7.26 11.23 9.22
C VAL A 10 -6.22 11.75 8.23
N GLU A 11 -4.94 11.50 8.48
CA GLU A 11 -3.86 12.00 7.63
C GLU A 11 -3.93 11.45 6.19
N CYS A 12 -4.35 10.19 6.02
CA CYS A 12 -4.60 9.62 4.68
C CYS A 12 -5.63 10.41 3.85
N PHE A 13 -6.62 11.05 4.50
CA PHE A 13 -7.64 11.87 3.83
C PHE A 13 -7.19 13.32 3.66
N ARG A 14 -6.31 13.83 4.53
CA ARG A 14 -5.73 15.18 4.40
C ARG A 14 -4.66 15.25 3.32
N ALA A 15 -3.88 14.18 3.15
CA ALA A 15 -2.79 14.12 2.18
C ALA A 15 -3.26 13.87 0.73
N LEU A 16 -4.56 13.97 0.44
CA LEU A 16 -5.11 13.82 -0.90
C LEU A 16 -4.60 14.93 -1.84
N PRO A 17 -4.26 14.60 -3.10
CA PRO A 17 -3.88 15.61 -4.09
C PRO A 17 -5.00 16.62 -4.38
N ASP A 18 -4.62 17.85 -4.77
CA ASP A 18 -5.56 18.94 -5.08
C ASP A 18 -6.54 18.61 -6.22
N ASP A 19 -6.16 17.71 -7.14
CA ASP A 19 -6.99 17.27 -8.28
C ASP A 19 -7.91 16.08 -7.94
N THR A 20 -8.02 15.73 -6.65
CA THR A 20 -8.94 14.69 -6.17
C THR A 20 -10.38 15.06 -6.51
N PHE A 21 -11.10 14.12 -7.13
CA PHE A 21 -12.50 14.32 -7.48
C PHE A 21 -13.40 13.95 -6.30
N GLU A 22 -14.27 14.87 -5.88
CA GLU A 22 -15.19 14.65 -4.77
C GLU A 22 -16.60 14.30 -5.23
N ALA A 23 -17.26 13.39 -4.50
CA ALA A 23 -18.65 13.02 -4.75
C ALA A 23 -19.36 12.49 -3.49
N ILE A 24 -20.68 12.37 -3.56
CA ILE A 24 -21.48 11.67 -2.55
C ILE A 24 -21.58 10.19 -2.94
N GLY A 25 -21.34 9.29 -2.00
CA GLY A 25 -21.36 7.84 -2.19
C GLY A 25 -22.48 7.14 -1.42
N SER A 26 -23.67 7.74 -1.34
CA SER A 26 -24.84 7.17 -0.64
C SER A 26 -25.34 5.85 -1.25
N GLU A 27 -25.05 5.60 -2.53
CA GLU A 27 -25.46 4.39 -3.25
C GLU A 27 -24.30 3.73 -4.02
N ALA A 28 -24.27 2.39 -4.02
CA ALA A 28 -23.26 1.61 -4.75
C ALA A 28 -23.28 1.89 -6.27
N SER A 29 -24.48 2.10 -6.85
CA SER A 29 -24.69 2.41 -8.27
C SER A 29 -24.04 3.75 -8.64
N ALA A 30 -24.18 4.76 -7.79
CA ALA A 30 -23.62 6.10 -7.96
C ALA A 30 -22.09 6.07 -7.88
N ILE A 31 -21.53 5.37 -6.88
CA ILE A 31 -20.07 5.19 -6.75
C ILE A 31 -19.50 4.51 -8.01
N ARG A 32 -20.11 3.41 -8.47
CA ARG A 32 -19.67 2.70 -9.68
C ARG A 32 -19.77 3.57 -10.93
N ARG A 33 -20.81 4.40 -11.05
CA ARG A 33 -20.98 5.33 -12.18
C ARG A 33 -19.84 6.35 -12.22
N VAL A 34 -19.60 7.03 -11.10
CA VAL A 34 -18.52 8.03 -10.98
C VAL A 34 -17.16 7.40 -11.33
N ILE A 35 -16.84 6.24 -10.76
CA ILE A 35 -15.57 5.55 -11.07
C ILE A 35 -15.43 5.26 -12.56
N LYS A 36 -16.48 4.74 -13.20
CA LYS A 36 -16.46 4.45 -14.64
C LYS A 36 -16.29 5.71 -15.48
N GLU A 37 -16.89 6.83 -15.09
CA GLU A 37 -16.74 8.11 -15.79
C GLU A 37 -15.31 8.64 -15.65
N GLN A 38 -14.75 8.60 -14.44
CA GLN A 38 -13.39 9.06 -14.18
C GLN A 38 -12.33 8.15 -14.84
N GLN A 39 -12.61 6.86 -14.99
CA GLN A 39 -11.74 5.91 -15.71
C GLN A 39 -11.70 6.13 -17.24
N LYS A 40 -12.68 6.82 -17.83
CA LYS A 40 -12.68 7.15 -19.26
C LYS A 40 -11.82 8.36 -19.59
N LEU A 41 -11.50 9.18 -18.60
CA LEU A 41 -10.63 10.34 -18.80
C LEU A 41 -9.19 9.86 -19.04
N PRO A 42 -8.38 10.60 -19.80
CA PRO A 42 -6.96 10.29 -19.91
C PRO A 42 -6.30 10.35 -18.52
N ILE A 43 -5.95 9.20 -17.97
CA ILE A 43 -5.27 9.10 -16.67
C ILE A 43 -3.75 9.13 -16.92
N GLU A 44 -3.16 10.32 -16.94
CA GLU A 44 -1.69 10.47 -17.04
C GLU A 44 -0.99 10.20 -15.70
N VAL A 45 -1.69 10.47 -14.58
CA VAL A 45 -1.24 10.36 -13.20
C VAL A 45 -2.27 9.59 -12.37
N ILE A 46 -1.85 8.96 -11.27
CA ILE A 46 -2.81 8.25 -10.41
C ILE A 46 -3.92 9.20 -9.96
N LYS A 47 -5.18 8.76 -10.06
CA LYS A 47 -6.33 9.61 -9.75
C LYS A 47 -7.02 9.12 -8.48
N TYR A 48 -7.24 10.05 -7.57
CA TYR A 48 -8.00 9.82 -6.35
C TYR A 48 -9.42 10.33 -6.50
N LEU A 49 -10.36 9.55 -5.97
CA LEU A 49 -11.75 9.96 -5.78
C LEU A 49 -12.05 9.93 -4.28
N HIS A 50 -12.69 10.98 -3.78
CA HIS A 50 -13.12 11.08 -2.39
C HIS A 50 -14.65 11.06 -2.33
N PHE A 51 -15.21 10.00 -1.77
CA PHE A 51 -16.64 9.86 -1.56
C PHE A 51 -17.01 10.18 -0.11
N THR A 52 -18.03 11.01 0.08
CA THR A 52 -18.61 11.32 1.39
C THR A 52 -19.98 10.65 1.55
N ASP A 53 -20.47 10.58 2.79
CA ASP A 53 -21.76 9.95 3.15
C ASP A 53 -21.90 8.50 2.67
N VAL A 54 -20.80 7.74 2.69
CA VAL A 54 -20.80 6.35 2.24
C VAL A 54 -21.31 5.43 3.36
N PRO A 55 -22.41 4.68 3.16
CA PRO A 55 -22.85 3.69 4.14
C PRO A 55 -21.80 2.56 4.25
N PRO A 56 -21.33 2.19 5.46
CA PRO A 56 -20.32 1.13 5.61
C PRO A 56 -20.65 -0.19 4.91
N PRO A 57 -21.90 -0.70 4.92
CA PRO A 57 -22.24 -1.94 4.19
C PRO A 57 -21.98 -1.86 2.67
N ILE A 58 -22.13 -0.66 2.09
CA ILE A 58 -21.85 -0.43 0.67
C ILE A 58 -20.34 -0.46 0.41
N ALA A 59 -19.56 0.24 1.24
CA ALA A 59 -18.10 0.31 1.08
C ALA A 59 -17.39 -1.02 1.34
N GLU A 60 -17.90 -1.84 2.27
CA GLU A 60 -17.33 -3.15 2.61
C GLU A 60 -17.53 -4.20 1.51
N THR A 61 -18.67 -4.13 0.80
CA THR A 61 -18.97 -5.01 -0.33
C THR A 61 -18.43 -4.47 -1.66
N PHE A 62 -17.97 -3.21 -1.66
CA PHE A 62 -17.35 -2.61 -2.81
C PHE A 62 -16.01 -3.28 -3.09
N SER A 63 -15.78 -3.70 -4.33
CA SER A 63 -14.48 -4.19 -4.80
C SER A 63 -14.39 -4.01 -6.31
N LEU A 64 -13.25 -3.50 -6.77
CA LEU A 64 -12.92 -3.33 -8.19
C LEU A 64 -11.44 -3.66 -8.38
N ARG A 65 -11.12 -4.54 -9.33
CA ARG A 65 -9.71 -4.91 -9.62
C ARG A 65 -8.84 -3.71 -9.98
N SER A 66 -9.41 -2.73 -10.69
CA SER A 66 -8.75 -1.51 -11.15
C SER A 66 -8.77 -0.36 -10.13
N ALA A 67 -9.06 -0.65 -8.85
CA ALA A 67 -9.02 0.33 -7.79
C ALA A 67 -8.47 -0.27 -6.49
N ARG A 68 -8.01 0.61 -5.61
CA ARG A 68 -7.88 0.33 -4.16
C ARG A 68 -8.74 1.31 -3.40
N HIS A 69 -9.29 0.90 -2.26
CA HIS A 69 -10.04 1.83 -1.43
C HIS A 69 -9.78 1.75 0.06
N MET A 70 -9.80 2.93 0.67
CA MET A 70 -9.76 3.15 2.11
C MET A 70 -11.10 3.72 2.56
N LEU A 71 -11.63 3.23 3.66
CA LEU A 71 -12.89 3.68 4.26
C LEU A 71 -12.64 4.10 5.70
N ASN A 72 -13.02 5.33 6.05
CA ASN A 72 -13.13 5.80 7.43
C ASN A 72 -14.59 5.61 7.89
N TYR A 73 -14.78 4.82 8.96
CA TYR A 73 -16.10 4.48 9.46
C TYR A 73 -16.76 5.64 10.21
N ASP A 74 -15.98 6.45 10.91
CA ASP A 74 -16.46 7.54 11.74
C ASP A 74 -16.97 8.70 10.88
N THR A 75 -16.21 9.07 9.84
CA THR A 75 -16.58 10.15 8.93
C THR A 75 -17.45 9.69 7.76
N ARG A 76 -17.62 8.37 7.59
CA ARG A 76 -18.28 7.76 6.42
C ARG A 76 -17.66 8.24 5.10
N SER A 77 -16.34 8.43 5.09
CA SER A 77 -15.57 8.86 3.93
C SER A 77 -14.84 7.69 3.30
N MET A 78 -14.86 7.60 1.97
CA MET A 78 -14.14 6.57 1.21
C MET A 78 -13.23 7.19 0.17
N ILE A 79 -11.94 6.87 0.23
CA ILE A 79 -10.97 7.17 -0.82
C ILE A 79 -10.95 6.00 -1.80
N VAL A 80 -11.04 6.28 -3.09
CA VAL A 80 -10.81 5.32 -4.17
C VAL A 80 -9.61 5.77 -5.00
N LYS A 81 -8.55 4.96 -5.00
CA LYS A 81 -7.35 5.11 -5.83
C LYS A 81 -7.59 4.38 -7.15
N LEU A 82 -7.66 5.11 -8.26
CA LEU A 82 -7.82 4.52 -9.59
C LEU A 82 -6.48 4.08 -10.16
N LEU A 83 -6.35 2.80 -10.49
CA LEU A 83 -5.09 2.22 -10.92
C LEU A 83 -4.95 2.29 -12.44
N THR A 84 -3.79 2.76 -12.90
CA THR A 84 -3.43 2.72 -14.32
C THR A 84 -2.77 1.40 -14.69
N GLY A 85 -2.77 1.04 -15.97
CA GLY A 85 -2.02 -0.13 -16.43
C GLY A 85 -0.53 -0.03 -16.08
N THR A 86 0.06 1.17 -16.13
CA THR A 86 1.44 1.42 -15.71
C THR A 86 1.65 1.17 -14.21
N HIS A 87 0.70 1.59 -13.35
CA HIS A 87 0.77 1.32 -11.92
C HIS A 87 0.72 -0.18 -11.64
N GLU A 88 -0.20 -0.92 -12.26
CA GLU A 88 -0.31 -2.36 -12.07
C GLU A 88 0.96 -3.09 -12.54
N ILE A 89 1.55 -2.70 -13.68
CA ILE A 89 2.82 -3.26 -14.16
C ILE A 89 3.96 -2.95 -13.20
N ALA A 90 4.11 -1.68 -12.78
CA ALA A 90 5.17 -1.26 -11.87
C ALA A 90 5.06 -1.98 -10.52
N SER A 91 3.85 -2.02 -9.95
CA SER A 91 3.54 -2.72 -8.71
C SER A 91 3.85 -4.21 -8.82
N GLN A 92 3.44 -4.86 -9.91
CA GLN A 92 3.72 -6.28 -10.11
C GLN A 92 5.22 -6.58 -10.27
N ARG A 93 5.95 -5.77 -11.06
CA ARG A 93 7.39 -5.99 -11.30
C ARG A 93 8.22 -5.78 -10.05
N LEU A 94 7.91 -4.72 -9.30
CA LEU A 94 8.50 -4.47 -8.02
C LEU A 94 8.24 -5.62 -7.04
N TYR A 95 7.00 -6.07 -6.99
CA TYR A 95 6.63 -7.13 -6.08
C TYR A 95 7.36 -8.45 -6.39
N LEU A 96 7.55 -8.77 -7.67
CA LEU A 96 8.40 -9.89 -8.08
C LEU A 96 9.85 -9.72 -7.61
N ALA A 97 10.39 -8.50 -7.64
CA ALA A 97 11.74 -8.25 -7.12
C ALA A 97 11.83 -8.47 -5.59
N VAL A 98 10.80 -8.07 -4.84
CA VAL A 98 10.70 -8.35 -3.40
C VAL A 98 10.63 -9.86 -3.15
N GLN A 99 9.83 -10.60 -3.93
CA GLN A 99 9.76 -12.07 -3.81
C GLN A 99 11.10 -12.75 -4.14
N LEU A 100 11.80 -12.29 -5.17
CA LEU A 100 13.15 -12.80 -5.49
C LEU A 100 14.12 -12.55 -4.34
N ALA A 101 14.05 -11.39 -3.68
CA ALA A 101 14.85 -11.13 -2.48
C ALA A 101 14.50 -12.09 -1.33
N VAL A 102 13.21 -12.33 -1.08
CA VAL A 102 12.73 -13.31 -0.08
C VAL A 102 13.27 -14.72 -0.38
N ILE A 103 13.23 -15.16 -1.63
CA ILE A 103 13.77 -16.46 -2.06
C ILE A 103 15.29 -16.51 -1.84
N ASN A 104 16.02 -15.48 -2.25
CA ASN A 104 17.47 -15.42 -2.07
C ASN A 104 17.90 -15.40 -0.59
N MET A 105 17.01 -15.00 0.32
CA MET A 105 17.19 -15.09 1.76
C MET A 105 16.83 -16.46 2.35
N GLY A 106 16.33 -17.41 1.55
CA GLY A 106 15.85 -18.71 2.01
C GLY A 106 14.55 -18.63 2.83
N LEU A 107 13.72 -17.61 2.58
CA LEU A 107 12.47 -17.35 3.29
C LEU A 107 11.22 -17.70 2.47
N ASP A 108 11.40 -18.37 1.34
CA ASP A 108 10.34 -18.73 0.39
C ASP A 108 9.30 -19.68 0.98
N ASP A 109 9.66 -20.51 1.96
CA ASP A 109 8.74 -21.37 2.72
C ASP A 109 8.16 -20.69 3.99
N SER A 110 8.57 -19.45 4.28
CA SER A 110 8.18 -18.73 5.50
C SER A 110 7.26 -17.55 5.24
N ILE A 111 7.32 -16.96 4.05
CA ILE A 111 6.58 -15.75 3.67
C ILE A 111 5.69 -16.04 2.47
N GLU A 112 4.41 -15.71 2.58
CA GLU A 112 3.46 -15.82 1.47
C GLU A 112 2.88 -14.47 1.04
N SER A 113 2.46 -14.45 -0.22
CA SER A 113 1.81 -13.32 -0.86
C SER A 113 0.32 -13.26 -0.51
N VAL A 114 -0.12 -12.16 0.11
CA VAL A 114 -1.56 -11.91 0.36
C VAL A 114 -2.14 -10.78 -0.48
N GLY A 115 -1.32 -10.13 -1.31
CA GLY A 115 -1.76 -9.20 -2.34
C GLY A 115 -2.41 -7.94 -1.74
N SER A 116 -3.59 -7.58 -2.24
CA SER A 116 -4.31 -6.35 -1.90
C SER A 116 -5.45 -6.56 -0.92
N LYS A 117 -5.31 -7.52 0.01
CA LYS A 117 -6.36 -7.83 0.99
C LYS A 117 -6.70 -6.58 1.82
N ARG A 118 -7.99 -6.29 1.97
CA ARG A 118 -8.48 -5.25 2.87
C ARG A 118 -8.23 -5.64 4.33
N VAL A 119 -7.66 -4.72 5.10
CA VAL A 119 -7.45 -4.89 6.54
C VAL A 119 -8.18 -3.79 7.30
N ARG A 120 -8.80 -4.15 8.43
CA ARG A 120 -9.50 -3.23 9.33
C ARG A 120 -8.57 -2.79 10.46
N GLY A 121 -8.31 -1.48 10.52
CA GLY A 121 -7.65 -0.77 11.62
C GLY A 121 -8.61 -0.40 12.74
N VAL A 122 -8.35 0.72 13.41
CA VAL A 122 -9.13 1.21 14.56
C VAL A 122 -10.46 1.82 14.09
N SER A 123 -10.40 2.89 13.30
CA SER A 123 -11.57 3.62 12.78
C SER A 123 -11.69 3.56 11.26
N SER A 124 -10.82 2.81 10.59
CA SER A 124 -10.84 2.70 9.14
C SER A 124 -10.45 1.30 8.64
N SER A 125 -10.61 1.09 7.33
CA SER A 125 -10.07 -0.07 6.62
C SER A 125 -9.37 0.36 5.35
N LYS A 126 -8.33 -0.36 4.95
CA LYS A 126 -7.49 -0.04 3.78
C LYS A 126 -7.06 -1.30 3.05
N GLU A 127 -6.88 -1.20 1.74
CA GLU A 127 -6.24 -2.22 0.90
C GLU A 127 -4.80 -1.80 0.58
N ALA A 128 -3.88 -2.74 0.69
CA ALA A 128 -2.51 -2.54 0.21
C ALA A 128 -2.46 -2.62 -1.32
N ASP A 129 -1.46 -2.00 -1.95
CA ASP A 129 -1.16 -2.29 -3.35
C ASP A 129 -0.64 -3.73 -3.51
N LYS A 130 0.33 -4.11 -2.66
CA LYS A 130 0.79 -5.50 -2.46
C LYS A 130 1.21 -5.71 -1.00
N SER A 131 1.18 -6.96 -0.54
CA SER A 131 1.63 -7.30 0.81
C SER A 131 1.98 -8.78 0.97
N CYS A 132 2.82 -9.07 1.96
CA CYS A 132 3.25 -10.40 2.34
C CYS A 132 3.03 -10.64 3.84
N THR A 133 2.76 -11.89 4.22
CA THR A 133 2.61 -12.33 5.61
C THR A 133 3.40 -13.61 5.87
N HIS A 134 3.46 -14.04 7.12
CA HIS A 134 4.00 -15.35 7.47
C HIS A 134 3.05 -16.46 7.02
N MET A 135 3.60 -17.52 6.40
CA MET A 135 2.82 -18.72 6.05
C MET A 135 2.29 -19.43 7.29
N GLN A 136 3.11 -19.50 8.34
CA GLN A 136 2.73 -20.13 9.59
C GLN A 136 2.26 -19.07 10.60
N PRO A 137 1.26 -19.39 11.45
CA PRO A 137 0.86 -18.51 12.53
C PRO A 137 2.04 -18.19 13.46
N VAL A 138 2.26 -16.90 13.73
CA VAL A 138 3.27 -16.44 14.68
C VAL A 138 2.58 -16.15 16.02
N PRO A 139 3.00 -16.78 17.14
CA PRO A 139 2.41 -16.51 18.45
C PRO A 139 2.43 -15.02 18.81
N GLY A 140 1.30 -14.51 19.30
CA GLY A 140 1.15 -13.11 19.70
C GLY A 140 0.94 -12.11 18.57
N ARG A 141 0.86 -12.57 17.31
CA ARG A 141 0.61 -11.73 16.13
C ARG A 141 -0.83 -11.90 15.63
N ASP A 142 -1.50 -10.82 15.23
CA ASP A 142 -2.78 -10.91 14.55
C ASP A 142 -2.57 -11.21 13.05
N ALA A 143 -3.04 -12.38 12.62
CA ALA A 143 -2.87 -12.88 11.25
C ALA A 143 -3.60 -12.03 10.19
N LYS A 144 -4.48 -11.10 10.58
CA LYS A 144 -5.10 -10.17 9.62
C LYS A 144 -4.10 -9.17 9.05
N TRP A 145 -3.07 -8.80 9.81
CA TRP A 145 -2.07 -7.83 9.38
C TRP A 145 -1.01 -8.52 8.51
N PRO A 146 -0.53 -7.87 7.43
CA PRO A 146 0.67 -8.31 6.74
C PRO A 146 1.94 -7.96 7.52
N THR A 147 3.06 -8.64 7.24
CA THR A 147 4.37 -8.33 7.83
C THR A 147 5.10 -7.28 7.01
N VAL A 148 4.98 -7.36 5.68
CA VAL A 148 5.51 -6.35 4.74
C VAL A 148 4.36 -5.81 3.89
N VAL A 149 4.29 -4.49 3.76
CA VAL A 149 3.39 -3.80 2.84
C VAL A 149 4.19 -3.08 1.77
N VAL A 150 3.68 -3.06 0.55
CA VAL A 150 4.22 -2.25 -0.54
C VAL A 150 3.14 -1.27 -0.99
N GLU A 151 3.48 0.02 -0.99
CA GLU A 151 2.63 1.12 -1.49
C GLU A 151 3.31 1.74 -2.71
N VAL A 152 2.59 1.79 -3.83
CA VAL A 152 3.15 2.21 -5.12
C VAL A 152 2.40 3.44 -5.62
N GLY A 153 3.13 4.49 -5.97
CA GLY A 153 2.56 5.70 -6.51
C GLY A 153 3.18 6.08 -7.84
N VAL A 154 2.37 6.18 -8.90
CA VAL A 154 2.81 6.66 -10.21
C VAL A 154 2.33 8.09 -10.39
N SER A 155 3.28 9.03 -10.38
CA SER A 155 3.02 10.48 -10.30
C SER A 155 2.14 10.86 -9.09
N GLU A 156 2.18 10.04 -8.04
CA GLU A 156 1.50 10.28 -6.77
C GLU A 156 2.33 11.19 -5.87
N SER A 157 1.68 11.98 -5.01
CA SER A 157 2.40 12.76 -4.02
C SER A 157 3.08 11.85 -3.00
N TYR A 158 4.33 12.17 -2.67
CA TYR A 158 5.07 11.43 -1.64
C TYR A 158 4.40 11.54 -0.26
N GLN A 159 3.77 12.69 0.04
CA GLN A 159 3.00 12.89 1.26
C GLN A 159 1.85 11.88 1.39
N LYS A 160 1.13 11.59 0.30
CA LYS A 160 0.06 10.60 0.31
C LYS A 160 0.58 9.19 0.58
N LEU A 161 1.68 8.80 -0.08
CA LEU A 161 2.33 7.50 0.14
C LEU A 161 2.86 7.36 1.56
N LYS A 162 3.40 8.44 2.13
CA LYS A 162 3.89 8.46 3.51
C LYS A 162 2.75 8.30 4.52
N ALA A 163 1.65 9.05 4.34
CA ALA A 163 0.46 8.92 5.18
C ALA A 163 -0.08 7.47 5.14
N ASP A 164 -0.08 6.85 3.95
CA ASP A 164 -0.47 5.46 3.79
C ASP A 164 0.45 4.48 4.52
N ALA A 165 1.76 4.70 4.50
CA ALA A 165 2.70 3.89 5.24
C ALA A 165 2.54 4.04 6.77
N GLU A 166 2.36 5.26 7.25
CA GLU A 166 2.11 5.55 8.67
C GLU A 166 0.81 4.91 9.14
N TRP A 167 -0.23 4.88 8.31
CA TRP A 167 -1.48 4.19 8.60
C TRP A 167 -1.26 2.71 8.93
N TRP A 168 -0.50 1.99 8.08
CA TRP A 168 -0.21 0.57 8.27
C TRP A 168 0.57 0.30 9.56
N LEU A 169 1.60 1.11 9.83
CA LEU A 169 2.45 0.92 10.99
C LEU A 169 1.71 1.25 12.29
N ALA A 170 0.95 2.34 12.33
CA ALA A 170 0.21 2.74 13.52
C ALA A 170 -0.95 1.80 13.85
N ASN A 171 -1.75 1.41 12.86
CA ASN A 171 -2.93 0.58 13.10
C ASN A 171 -2.59 -0.87 13.42
N SER A 172 -1.44 -1.36 12.96
CA SER A 172 -1.03 -2.76 13.17
C SER A 172 -0.46 -3.05 14.55
N LYS A 173 -0.21 -2.02 15.38
CA LYS A 173 0.39 -2.17 16.72
C LYS A 173 1.70 -2.99 16.70
N GLY A 174 2.47 -2.85 15.62
CA GLY A 174 3.74 -3.53 15.42
C GLY A 174 3.66 -4.85 14.66
N ASP A 175 2.49 -5.31 14.21
CA ASP A 175 2.38 -6.52 13.38
C ASP A 175 2.83 -6.31 11.92
N VAL A 176 2.73 -5.07 11.41
CA VAL A 176 3.44 -4.63 10.20
C VAL A 176 4.84 -4.19 10.62
N LYS A 177 5.86 -4.87 10.07
CA LYS A 177 7.27 -4.61 10.41
C LYS A 177 7.92 -3.63 9.43
N LEU A 178 7.44 -3.60 8.21
CA LEU A 178 8.03 -2.83 7.12
C LEU A 178 6.96 -2.37 6.13
N VAL A 179 7.02 -1.10 5.74
CA VAL A 179 6.34 -0.58 4.55
C VAL A 179 7.39 -0.13 3.55
N ILE A 180 7.25 -0.60 2.31
CA ILE A 180 8.09 -0.20 1.17
C ILE A 180 7.27 0.76 0.32
N ILE A 181 7.69 2.02 0.27
CA ILE A 181 7.13 3.02 -0.64
C ILE A 181 7.91 2.98 -1.95
N VAL A 182 7.18 2.94 -3.07
CA VAL A 182 7.76 3.12 -4.40
C VAL A 182 7.08 4.25 -5.13
N SER A 183 7.82 5.34 -5.29
CA SER A 183 7.36 6.54 -5.97
C SER A 183 7.99 6.61 -7.36
N VAL A 184 7.14 6.56 -8.39
CA VAL A 184 7.55 6.67 -9.80
C VAL A 184 7.16 8.06 -10.29
N ASN A 185 8.15 8.90 -10.58
CA ASN A 185 7.93 10.21 -11.19
C ASN A 185 8.06 10.10 -12.72
N ARG A 186 6.99 10.43 -13.44
CA ARG A 186 6.97 10.42 -14.91
C ARG A 186 7.41 11.73 -15.56
N LYS A 187 7.33 12.86 -14.83
CA LYS A 187 7.76 14.17 -15.32
C LYS A 187 9.28 14.28 -15.31
N THR A 188 9.90 13.80 -14.23
CA THR A 188 11.34 13.62 -14.11
C THR A 188 11.59 12.13 -13.93
N PRO A 189 11.96 11.39 -15.00
CA PRO A 189 12.06 9.92 -14.98
C PRO A 189 12.94 9.39 -13.84
N ASN A 190 12.31 9.08 -12.72
CA ASN A 190 12.95 8.67 -11.49
C ASN A 190 12.03 7.69 -10.75
N ILE A 191 12.63 6.66 -10.17
CA ILE A 191 11.95 5.73 -9.29
C ILE A 191 12.67 5.78 -7.95
N LYS A 192 11.95 6.16 -6.91
CA LYS A 192 12.44 6.22 -5.54
C LYS A 192 11.88 5.06 -4.74
N PHE A 193 12.78 4.36 -4.05
CA PHE A 193 12.44 3.32 -3.07
C PHE A 193 12.73 3.84 -1.68
N GLU A 194 11.79 3.63 -0.78
CA GLU A 194 11.94 4.02 0.62
C GLU A 194 11.34 2.95 1.52
N THR A 195 12.08 2.62 2.57
CA THR A 195 11.63 1.66 3.59
C THR A 195 11.30 2.41 4.86
N ILE A 196 10.10 2.18 5.39
CA ILE A 196 9.60 2.79 6.61
C ILE A 196 9.30 1.68 7.61
N PHE A 197 9.86 1.81 8.82
CA PHE A 197 9.65 0.89 9.93
C PHE A 197 9.55 1.66 11.25
N LEU A 198 8.98 1.01 12.27
CA LEU A 198 8.87 1.55 13.62
C LEU A 198 10.24 1.49 14.31
N ASP A 199 10.78 2.64 14.72
CA ASP A 199 12.01 2.67 15.52
C ASP A 199 11.72 2.28 16.97
N THR A 200 12.10 1.05 17.32
CA THR A 200 11.84 0.47 18.64
C THR A 200 12.79 1.04 19.72
N VAL A 201 13.94 1.62 19.32
CA VAL A 201 14.95 2.13 20.27
C VAL A 201 14.49 3.42 20.93
N VAL A 202 13.86 4.34 20.19
CA VAL A 202 13.31 5.57 20.81
C VAL A 202 12.00 5.29 21.56
N SER A 203 11.23 4.30 21.10
CA SER A 203 9.96 3.91 21.71
C SER A 203 10.13 3.31 23.12
N SER A 204 11.20 2.56 23.36
CA SER A 204 11.52 1.95 24.66
C SER A 204 12.04 2.97 25.69
N LEU A 205 12.79 3.99 25.26
CA LEU A 205 13.25 5.09 26.13
C LEU A 205 12.09 5.98 26.63
N ARG A 206 11.03 6.13 25.84
CA ARG A 206 9.82 6.86 26.26
C ARG A 206 8.94 6.06 27.20
N HIS A 207 8.85 4.73 27.08
CA HIS A 207 8.08 3.89 28.01
C HIS A 207 8.63 3.91 29.45
N GLN A 208 9.89 4.29 29.66
CA GLN A 208 10.46 4.49 31.01
C GLN A 208 10.16 5.87 31.62
N ARG A 209 9.66 6.84 30.83
CA ARG A 209 9.22 8.15 31.33
C ARG A 209 7.71 8.20 31.21
N HIS A 210 6.98 8.33 32.32
CA HIS A 210 5.52 8.46 32.35
C HIS A 210 5.01 9.68 31.54
N GLN A 211 4.95 9.56 30.21
CA GLN A 211 4.32 10.49 29.31
C GLN A 211 3.42 9.71 28.36
N ALA A 212 2.21 10.22 28.15
CA ALA A 212 1.25 9.68 27.19
C ALA A 212 1.91 9.58 25.79
N PRO A 213 1.56 8.56 24.98
CA PRO A 213 2.25 8.30 23.73
C PRO A 213 1.94 9.39 22.70
N LEU A 214 2.89 10.32 22.52
CA LEU A 214 3.02 11.10 21.30
C LEU A 214 3.81 10.26 20.30
N HIS A 215 3.16 9.94 19.17
CA HIS A 215 3.62 9.29 17.92
C HIS A 215 4.89 8.42 17.97
N PRO A 216 4.85 7.16 17.50
CA PRO A 216 6.07 6.37 17.32
C PRO A 216 6.98 7.02 16.26
N ASN A 217 8.29 7.00 16.48
CA ASN A 217 9.25 7.50 15.50
C ASN A 217 9.34 6.54 14.32
N TYR A 218 9.15 7.05 13.10
CA TYR A 218 9.35 6.32 11.85
C TYR A 218 10.71 6.67 11.26
N THR A 219 11.51 5.64 10.95
CA THR A 219 12.80 5.82 10.27
C THR A 219 12.65 5.49 8.80
N ALA A 220 13.13 6.39 7.94
CA ALA A 220 13.19 6.21 6.50
C ALA A 220 14.64 5.95 6.06
N VAL A 221 14.87 4.87 5.30
CA VAL A 221 16.17 4.61 4.65
C VAL A 221 16.02 4.76 3.14
N TYR A 222 16.92 5.54 2.54
CA TYR A 222 16.94 5.86 1.11
C TYR A 222 17.92 4.95 0.36
N TYR A 223 17.47 4.44 -0.80
CA TYR A 223 18.31 3.70 -1.73
C TYR A 223 18.30 4.38 -3.09
N ASP A 224 19.44 4.94 -3.50
CA ASP A 224 19.64 5.37 -4.89
C ASP A 224 20.02 4.14 -5.72
N ILE A 225 19.26 3.86 -6.78
CA ILE A 225 19.69 2.91 -7.80
C ILE A 225 20.55 3.69 -8.79
N PRO A 226 21.87 3.43 -8.91
CA PRO A 226 22.70 4.10 -9.90
C PRO A 226 22.17 3.81 -11.32
N PRO A 227 22.36 4.72 -12.30
CA PRO A 227 21.75 4.61 -13.63
C PRO A 227 22.17 3.39 -14.47
N THR A 228 23.05 2.53 -13.97
CA THR A 228 23.66 1.43 -14.72
C THR A 228 23.80 0.18 -13.87
N THR A 229 22.69 -0.49 -13.58
CA THR A 229 22.72 -1.93 -13.29
C THR A 229 22.20 -2.67 -14.51
N THR A 230 23.12 -3.06 -15.40
CA THR A 230 22.83 -4.03 -16.46
C THR A 230 22.57 -5.38 -15.79
N TRP A 231 21.36 -5.90 -15.95
CA TRP A 231 21.01 -7.27 -15.57
C TRP A 231 21.90 -8.27 -16.33
N PRO A 232 22.42 -9.33 -15.69
CA PRO A 232 23.08 -10.40 -16.42
C PRO A 232 22.06 -11.07 -17.35
N THR A 233 22.26 -10.94 -18.66
CA THR A 233 21.55 -11.74 -19.65
C THR A 233 22.18 -13.13 -19.71
N ASP A 234 21.78 -14.03 -18.82
CA ASP A 234 22.02 -15.46 -19.04
C ASP A 234 20.90 -16.03 -19.90
N HIS A 235 21.17 -16.09 -21.20
CA HIS A 235 20.41 -16.88 -22.15
C HIS A 235 20.72 -18.37 -21.95
N HIS A 236 19.94 -19.04 -21.10
CA HIS A 236 19.78 -20.49 -21.24
C HIS A 236 18.52 -20.78 -22.06
N GLN A 237 18.72 -21.05 -23.35
CA GLN A 237 17.71 -21.68 -24.21
C GLN A 237 17.43 -23.10 -23.68
N PRO A 238 16.16 -23.51 -23.50
CA PRO A 238 15.83 -24.92 -23.34
C PRO A 238 15.88 -25.61 -24.70
N THR A 239 16.74 -26.61 -24.86
CA THR A 239 16.72 -27.53 -26.00
C THR A 239 15.47 -28.40 -25.91
N SER A 240 14.50 -28.16 -26.79
CA SER A 240 13.36 -29.06 -26.98
C SER A 240 13.75 -30.21 -27.90
N SER A 241 13.89 -31.43 -27.37
CA SER A 241 13.78 -32.66 -28.16
C SER A 241 12.50 -33.36 -27.74
N PHE A 242 11.41 -33.11 -28.49
CA PHE A 242 10.24 -34.00 -28.47
C PHE A 242 10.53 -35.16 -29.42
N ASP A 243 10.71 -36.35 -28.85
CA ASP A 243 10.74 -37.62 -29.57
C ASP A 243 9.28 -38.12 -29.68
N ASN A 244 8.79 -38.22 -30.92
CA ASN A 244 7.46 -38.72 -31.24
C ASN A 244 7.57 -40.21 -31.58
N ARG A 245 6.97 -41.09 -30.76
CA ARG A 245 6.63 -42.44 -31.18
C ARG A 245 5.23 -42.86 -30.70
N VAL A 246 4.40 -43.04 -31.73
CA VAL A 246 3.13 -43.78 -31.90
C VAL A 246 1.88 -43.17 -31.29
#